data_AF-A0A3C0ARN3-F1
#
_entry.id   AF-A0A3C0ARN3-F1
#
_cell.length_a   1.000
_cell.length_b   1.000
_cell.length_c   1.000
_cell.angle_alpha   90.00
_cell.angle_beta   90.00
_cell.angle_gamma   90.00
#
_symmetry.space_group_name_H-M   'P 1'
#
loop_
_entity.id
_entity.type
_entity.pdbx_description
1 polymer ?
#
loop_
_entity_poly.entity_id
_entity_poly.type
_entity_poly.pdbx_seq_one_letter_code
_entity_poly.pdbx_strand_id
1 'polypeptide(L)'
;EYGWGPWPALGWGGTADWKFNIDVEGGEIQQIQPCFTTGPLDEFRRDRILEQTPRQLKIQSFTALKQQVDDWSQKAIVMRIQGDADTRISVSCQKPTECQLTQKFSDLAVSNEMLFTRPFPWESAMLHRIVFHKQWNTEFTFTDQSDGKQDDWYYVRVIQSNGEMAWSSPIWV
;
A
#
# COMPACT_ATOMS: atom_id res chain seq x y z
N GLU A 1 3.71 1.70 0.34
CA GLU A 1 3.96 0.35 0.89
C GLU A 1 5.16 0.37 1.84
N TYR A 2 5.26 -0.53 2.80
CA TYR A 2 6.40 -0.67 3.71
C TYR A 2 6.65 -2.13 4.11
N GLY A 3 7.90 -2.48 4.34
CA GLY A 3 8.35 -3.85 4.59
C GLY A 3 9.85 -3.97 4.85
N TRP A 4 10.39 -5.19 4.77
CA TRP A 4 11.68 -5.53 5.39
C TRP A 4 12.88 -5.53 4.45
N GLY A 5 12.77 -4.98 3.24
CA GLY A 5 13.81 -5.19 2.23
C GLY A 5 13.95 -6.70 1.89
N PRO A 6 15.16 -7.21 1.58
CA PRO A 6 15.36 -8.57 1.07
C PRO A 6 15.60 -9.62 2.17
N TRP A 7 15.04 -9.45 3.38
CA TRP A 7 15.29 -10.38 4.50
C TRP A 7 15.08 -11.86 4.16
N PRO A 8 14.02 -12.28 3.44
CA PRO A 8 13.85 -13.67 3.05
C PRO A 8 15.04 -14.22 2.25
N ALA A 9 15.50 -13.46 1.25
CA ALA A 9 16.62 -13.85 0.40
C ALA A 9 17.95 -13.93 1.18
N LEU A 10 18.05 -13.24 2.32
CA LEU A 10 19.19 -13.27 3.23
C LEU A 10 19.05 -14.34 4.33
N GLY A 11 17.94 -15.09 4.38
CA GLY A 11 17.63 -16.02 5.45
C GLY A 11 17.37 -15.34 6.79
N TRP A 12 17.04 -14.05 6.78
CA TRP A 12 16.72 -13.27 7.97
C TRP A 12 15.23 -13.33 8.25
N GLY A 13 14.87 -13.39 9.52
CA GLY A 13 13.49 -13.34 9.98
C GLY A 13 13.35 -12.38 11.14
N GLY A 14 12.16 -11.84 11.32
CA GLY A 14 11.92 -10.91 12.41
C GLY A 14 10.60 -10.18 12.30
N THR A 15 10.45 -9.21 13.19
CA THR A 15 9.34 -8.27 13.22
C THR A 15 9.93 -6.86 13.26
N ALA A 16 9.49 -6.00 12.35
CA ALA A 16 9.80 -4.59 12.37
C ALA A 16 8.57 -3.82 12.87
N ASP A 17 8.73 -3.04 13.94
CA ASP A 17 7.70 -2.13 14.40
C ASP A 17 7.77 -0.84 13.57
N TRP A 18 6.62 -0.36 13.13
CA TRP A 18 6.47 0.87 12.36
C TRP A 18 5.68 1.91 13.14
N LYS A 19 6.22 3.11 13.19
CA LYS A 19 5.50 4.29 13.69
C LYS A 19 5.89 5.45 12.80
N PHE A 20 4.92 5.98 12.07
CA PHE A 20 5.16 7.02 11.08
C PHE A 20 3.95 7.92 10.92
N ASN A 21 4.20 9.12 10.42
CA ASN A 21 3.20 10.10 10.07
C ASN A 21 3.27 10.40 8.57
N ILE A 22 2.12 10.64 7.97
CA ILE A 22 1.98 11.15 6.61
C ILE A 22 1.34 12.54 6.72
N ASP A 23 1.98 13.54 6.14
CA ASP A 23 1.51 14.92 6.12
C ASP A 23 1.29 15.37 4.67
N VAL A 24 0.20 16.09 4.43
CA VAL A 24 -0.17 16.64 3.12
C VAL A 24 -0.24 18.16 3.20
N GLU A 25 0.58 18.82 2.38
CA GLU A 25 0.63 20.27 2.25
C GLU A 25 0.08 20.71 0.89
N GLY A 26 -0.80 21.71 0.86
CA GLY A 26 -1.43 22.18 -0.37
C GLY A 26 -2.46 21.19 -0.94
N GLY A 27 -3.04 20.34 -0.10
CA GLY A 27 -4.05 19.35 -0.49
C GLY A 27 -4.84 18.81 0.70
N GLU A 28 -5.70 17.82 0.43
CA GLU A 28 -6.59 17.20 1.41
C GLU A 28 -6.72 15.68 1.22
N ILE A 29 -6.53 14.92 2.29
CA ILE A 29 -6.80 13.48 2.38
C ILE A 29 -8.32 13.28 2.41
N GLN A 30 -8.87 12.72 1.35
CA GLN A 30 -10.30 12.44 1.22
C GLN A 30 -10.68 11.03 1.66
N GLN A 31 -9.78 10.06 1.48
CA GLN A 31 -10.03 8.66 1.82
C GLN A 31 -8.72 7.95 2.13
N ILE A 32 -8.79 7.00 3.05
CA ILE A 32 -7.72 6.05 3.34
C ILE A 32 -8.27 4.64 3.27
N GLN A 33 -7.48 3.71 2.75
CA GLN A 33 -7.74 2.28 2.75
C GLN A 33 -6.50 1.56 3.26
N PRO A 34 -6.51 1.05 4.50
CA PRO A 34 -5.43 0.24 5.01
C PRO A 34 -5.40 -1.13 4.33
N CYS A 35 -4.20 -1.55 3.96
CA CYS A 35 -3.87 -2.91 3.50
C CYS A 35 -3.02 -3.57 4.58
N PHE A 36 -3.60 -3.71 5.78
CA PHE A 36 -2.94 -4.36 6.91
C PHE A 36 -3.09 -5.87 6.84
N THR A 37 -1.99 -6.57 7.08
CA THR A 37 -1.93 -8.02 7.20
C THR A 37 -1.72 -8.43 8.65
N THR A 38 -2.24 -9.58 9.06
CA THR A 38 -1.99 -10.13 10.39
C THR A 38 -0.57 -10.69 10.46
N GLY A 39 0.07 -10.58 11.62
CA GLY A 39 1.30 -11.32 11.90
C GLY A 39 0.96 -12.72 12.44
N PRO A 40 1.64 -13.78 11.98
CA PRO A 40 1.38 -15.12 12.48
C PRO A 40 1.78 -15.21 13.94
N LEU A 41 0.91 -15.79 14.77
CA LEU A 41 1.15 -16.06 16.19
C LEU A 41 1.46 -14.81 17.05
N ASP A 42 1.11 -13.61 16.58
CA ASP A 42 1.25 -12.36 17.34
C ASP A 42 -0.11 -11.83 17.79
N GLU A 43 -0.56 -12.28 18.96
CA GLU A 43 -1.86 -11.93 19.53
C GLU A 43 -1.90 -10.50 20.11
N PHE A 44 -0.76 -9.83 20.29
CA PHE A 44 -0.68 -8.55 21.00
C PHE A 44 -0.45 -7.36 20.07
N ARG A 45 0.37 -7.52 19.02
CA ARG A 45 0.60 -6.42 18.07
C ARG A 45 -0.63 -6.21 17.20
N ARG A 46 -1.03 -4.96 17.06
CA ARG A 46 -2.15 -4.53 16.22
C ARG A 46 -1.77 -3.28 15.46
N ASP A 47 -2.11 -3.28 14.18
CA ASP A 47 -2.07 -2.07 13.37
C ASP A 47 -3.17 -1.11 13.82
N ARG A 48 -2.83 0.18 13.92
CA ARG A 48 -3.71 1.24 14.40
C ARG A 48 -3.46 2.51 13.60
N ILE A 49 -4.56 3.11 13.15
CA ILE A 49 -4.58 4.53 12.80
C ILE A 49 -4.74 5.28 14.11
N LEU A 50 -3.70 6.01 14.51
CA LEU A 50 -3.67 6.76 15.77
C LEU A 50 -4.39 8.10 15.62
N GLU A 51 -4.29 8.71 14.44
CA GLU A 51 -4.90 9.99 14.13
C GLU A 51 -5.16 10.10 12.63
N GLN A 52 -6.29 10.68 12.26
CA GLN A 52 -6.66 10.96 10.87
C GLN A 52 -7.32 12.33 10.80
N THR A 53 -6.74 13.23 10.03
CA THR A 53 -7.27 14.54 9.69
C THR A 53 -7.19 14.75 8.17
N PRO A 54 -7.81 15.82 7.64
CA PRO A 54 -7.67 16.19 6.22
C PRO A 54 -6.23 16.40 5.75
N ARG A 55 -5.25 16.61 6.64
CA ARG A 55 -3.85 16.90 6.24
C ARG A 55 -2.81 16.01 6.89
N GLN A 56 -3.22 15.12 7.79
CA GLN A 56 -2.30 14.30 8.56
C GLN A 56 -2.89 12.93 8.85
N LEU A 57 -2.05 11.90 8.77
CA LEU A 57 -2.35 10.54 9.15
C LEU A 57 -1.21 10.02 10.04
N LYS A 58 -1.53 9.53 11.24
CA LYS A 58 -0.55 8.90 12.15
C LYS A 58 -0.84 7.42 12.28
N ILE A 59 0.19 6.60 12.10
CA ILE A 59 0.05 5.15 12.04
C ILE A 59 1.01 4.49 13.02
N GLN A 60 0.50 3.45 13.68
CA GLN A 60 1.29 2.43 14.36
C GLN A 60 1.02 1.09 13.67
N SER A 61 2.06 0.41 13.24
CA SER A 61 1.96 -0.84 12.52
C SER A 61 3.16 -1.72 12.85
N PHE A 62 3.19 -2.93 12.29
CA PHE A 62 4.32 -3.82 12.34
C PHE A 62 4.32 -4.69 11.09
N THR A 63 5.48 -5.10 10.61
CA THR A 63 5.59 -6.13 9.56
C THR A 63 6.33 -7.32 10.15
N ALA A 64 5.79 -8.53 9.98
CA ALA A 64 6.35 -9.74 10.58
C ALA A 64 6.62 -10.78 9.50
N LEU A 65 7.90 -11.12 9.33
CA LEU A 65 8.35 -12.24 8.49
C LEU A 65 8.50 -13.53 9.32
N LYS A 66 8.72 -13.38 10.64
CA LYS A 66 8.88 -14.51 11.55
C LYS A 66 7.66 -15.44 11.45
N GLN A 67 7.90 -16.70 11.11
CA GLN A 67 6.88 -17.78 11.06
C GLN A 67 5.77 -17.58 10.01
N GLN A 68 5.99 -16.71 9.01
CA GLN A 68 5.13 -16.67 7.82
C GLN A 68 5.36 -17.91 6.95
N VAL A 69 4.29 -18.38 6.30
CA VAL A 69 4.37 -19.47 5.30
C VAL A 69 4.86 -18.93 3.96
N ASP A 70 4.40 -17.73 3.60
CA ASP A 70 4.79 -17.01 2.38
C ASP A 70 5.68 -15.81 2.72
N ASP A 71 6.60 -15.45 1.83
CA ASP A 71 7.50 -14.29 1.99
C ASP A 71 6.79 -12.93 1.78
N TRP A 72 5.48 -12.85 2.04
CA TRP A 72 4.62 -11.69 1.83
C TRP A 72 3.97 -11.21 3.12
N SER A 73 4.41 -10.06 3.61
CA SER A 73 3.83 -9.36 4.79
C SER A 73 4.27 -7.89 4.80
N GLN A 74 4.58 -7.36 3.60
CA GLN A 74 4.48 -5.94 3.34
C GLN A 74 3.07 -5.46 3.65
N LYS A 75 2.98 -4.20 4.05
CA LYS A 75 1.71 -3.53 4.31
C LYS A 75 1.67 -2.23 3.52
N ALA A 76 0.46 -1.75 3.28
CA ALA A 76 0.28 -0.49 2.58
C ALA A 76 -0.86 0.32 3.18
N ILE A 77 -0.85 1.62 2.90
CA ILE A 77 -1.98 2.51 3.06
C ILE A 77 -2.21 3.13 1.69
N VAL A 78 -3.39 2.89 1.12
CA VAL A 78 -3.82 3.55 -0.11
C VAL A 78 -4.59 4.81 0.28
N MET A 79 -4.30 5.92 -0.38
CA MET A 79 -4.91 7.21 -0.07
C MET A 79 -5.50 7.85 -1.32
N ARG A 80 -6.67 8.47 -1.17
CA ARG A 80 -7.19 9.45 -2.13
C ARG A 80 -6.90 10.84 -1.59
N ILE A 81 -6.13 11.61 -2.34
CA ILE A 81 -5.77 12.98 -1.99
C ILE A 81 -6.26 13.92 -3.08
N GLN A 82 -6.93 14.99 -2.68
CA GLN A 82 -7.21 16.14 -3.54
C GLN A 82 -6.03 17.11 -3.46
N GLY A 83 -5.48 17.48 -4.61
CA GLY A 83 -4.31 18.36 -4.71
C GLY A 83 -3.98 18.67 -6.17
N ASP A 84 -2.99 19.54 -6.37
CA ASP A 84 -2.42 19.92 -7.65
C ASP A 84 -0.97 19.42 -7.78
N ALA A 85 -0.26 19.87 -8.81
CA ALA A 85 1.12 19.45 -9.09
C ALA A 85 2.13 19.92 -8.02
N ASP A 86 1.80 20.95 -7.24
CA ASP A 86 2.64 21.53 -6.20
C ASP A 86 2.30 21.00 -4.80
N THR A 87 1.17 20.28 -4.65
CA THR A 87 0.86 19.53 -3.43
C THR A 87 2.03 18.62 -3.04
N ARG A 88 2.38 18.66 -1.75
CA ARG A 88 3.48 17.87 -1.18
C ARG A 88 2.93 16.81 -0.25
N ILE A 89 3.49 15.62 -0.36
CA ILE A 89 3.31 14.53 0.60
C ILE A 89 4.64 14.32 1.33
N SER A 90 4.56 14.26 2.66
CA SER A 90 5.71 13.96 3.51
C SER A 90 5.43 12.73 4.34
N VAL A 91 6.39 11.82 4.42
CA VAL A 91 6.37 10.68 5.31
C VAL A 91 7.50 10.85 6.30
N SER A 92 7.19 10.84 7.59
CA SER A 92 8.17 10.88 8.68
C SER A 92 8.04 9.63 9.54
N CYS A 93 9.16 8.96 9.79
CA CYS A 93 9.21 7.70 10.51
C CYS A 93 9.89 7.93 11.86
N GLN A 94 9.34 7.39 12.94
CA GLN A 94 10.01 7.29 14.25
C GLN A 94 10.49 5.86 14.53
N LYS A 95 9.85 4.85 13.91
CA LYS A 95 10.25 3.44 14.00
C LYS A 95 10.10 2.77 12.64
N PRO A 96 11.06 1.93 12.20
CA PRO A 96 12.11 1.31 13.02
C PRO A 96 13.35 2.21 13.26
N THR A 97 13.49 3.30 12.52
CA THR A 97 14.52 4.33 12.72
C THR A 97 13.97 5.67 12.25
N GLU A 98 14.53 6.76 12.73
CA GLU A 98 14.17 8.10 12.26
C GLU A 98 14.56 8.27 10.79
N CYS A 99 13.58 8.55 9.94
CA CYS A 99 13.78 8.88 8.54
C CYS A 99 12.63 9.76 8.03
N GLN A 100 12.86 10.46 6.93
CA GLN A 100 11.87 11.33 6.33
C GLN A 100 12.02 11.36 4.81
N LEU A 101 10.89 11.48 4.12
CA LEU A 101 10.84 11.70 2.69
C LEU A 101 9.71 12.69 2.38
N THR A 102 9.98 13.65 1.51
CA THR A 102 8.98 14.59 1.02
C THR A 102 9.04 14.62 -0.50
N GLN A 103 7.88 14.55 -1.15
CA GLN A 103 7.76 14.56 -2.60
C GLN A 103 6.62 15.47 -3.06
N LYS A 104 6.78 16.12 -4.21
CA LYS A 104 5.66 16.78 -4.89
C LYS A 104 4.86 15.78 -5.69
N PHE A 105 3.60 16.11 -5.96
CA PHE A 105 2.76 15.31 -6.85
C PHE A 105 3.24 15.34 -8.30
N SER A 106 3.87 16.42 -8.76
CA SER A 106 4.53 16.47 -10.07
C SER A 106 5.64 15.42 -10.21
N ASP A 107 6.45 15.24 -9.16
CA ASP A 107 7.53 14.24 -9.15
C ASP A 107 6.95 12.82 -9.07
N LEU A 108 5.99 12.60 -8.15
CA LEU A 108 5.29 11.31 -8.01
C LEU A 108 4.38 10.97 -9.19
N ALA A 109 4.13 11.87 -10.14
CA ALA A 109 3.41 11.53 -11.37
C ALA A 109 4.26 10.66 -12.30
N VAL A 110 5.59 10.73 -12.16
CA VAL A 110 6.56 10.13 -13.10
C VAL A 110 7.20 8.88 -12.50
N SER A 111 7.50 8.85 -11.20
CA SER A 111 8.20 7.73 -10.58
C SER A 111 7.71 7.42 -9.16
N ASN A 112 8.01 6.20 -8.71
CA ASN A 112 7.96 5.85 -7.29
C ASN A 112 9.18 6.46 -6.59
N GLU A 113 9.09 6.61 -5.27
CA GLU A 113 10.20 7.07 -4.44
C GLU A 113 10.42 6.15 -3.24
N MET A 114 11.68 5.79 -2.98
CA MET A 114 12.06 4.89 -1.91
C MET A 114 12.42 5.66 -0.64
N LEU A 115 11.88 5.21 0.49
CA LEU A 115 12.28 5.64 1.82
C LEU A 115 13.02 4.48 2.50
N PHE A 116 14.33 4.61 2.66
CA PHE A 116 15.14 3.64 3.39
C PHE A 116 15.19 4.01 4.87
N THR A 117 14.95 3.05 5.77
CA THR A 117 15.07 3.30 7.22
C THR A 117 16.53 3.33 7.66
N ARG A 118 17.38 2.56 6.96
CA ARG A 118 18.85 2.48 7.09
C ARG A 118 19.44 2.00 5.73
N PRO A 119 20.77 1.98 5.54
CA PRO A 119 21.37 1.36 4.36
C PRO A 119 20.91 -0.09 4.14
N PHE A 120 21.12 -0.64 2.96
CA PHE A 120 20.82 -2.05 2.69
C PHE A 120 21.44 -2.99 3.76
N PRO A 121 20.76 -4.06 4.21
CA PRO A 121 19.49 -4.63 3.75
C PRO A 121 18.30 -4.35 4.68
N TRP A 122 18.31 -3.24 5.40
CA TRP A 122 17.29 -2.92 6.38
C TRP A 122 15.93 -2.61 5.74
N GLU A 123 14.94 -2.36 6.59
CA GLU A 123 13.58 -2.08 6.19
C GLU A 123 13.49 -0.86 5.25
N SER A 124 12.45 -0.85 4.43
CA SER A 124 12.18 0.25 3.52
C SER A 124 10.69 0.43 3.30
N ALA A 125 10.33 1.63 2.85
CA ALA A 125 9.02 1.97 2.39
C ALA A 125 9.12 2.56 0.98
N MET A 126 8.01 2.52 0.25
CA MET A 126 7.89 3.09 -1.08
C MET A 126 6.65 3.97 -1.14
N LEU A 127 6.83 5.21 -1.61
CA LEU A 127 5.73 6.01 -2.13
C LEU A 127 5.54 5.66 -3.60
N HIS A 128 4.35 5.17 -3.94
CA HIS A 128 4.03 4.76 -5.30
C HIS A 128 3.68 5.99 -6.14
N ARG A 129 3.94 5.88 -7.44
CA ARG A 129 3.53 6.82 -8.47
C ARG A 129 2.03 7.04 -8.37
N ILE A 130 1.61 8.31 -8.37
CA ILE A 130 0.20 8.67 -8.25
C ILE A 130 -0.57 8.26 -9.51
N VAL A 131 -1.85 7.97 -9.31
CA VAL A 131 -2.80 7.71 -10.41
C VAL A 131 -3.90 8.76 -10.37
N PHE A 132 -4.10 9.43 -11.51
CA PHE A 132 -5.01 10.56 -11.61
C PHE A 132 -6.47 10.11 -11.66
N HIS A 133 -7.38 11.03 -11.32
CA HIS A 133 -8.81 10.75 -11.24
C HIS A 133 -9.38 10.02 -12.47
N LYS A 134 -8.93 10.40 -13.67
CA LYS A 134 -9.39 9.80 -14.94
C LYS A 134 -8.91 8.36 -15.18
N GLN A 135 -8.06 7.81 -14.31
CA GLN A 135 -7.33 6.56 -14.53
C GLN A 135 -7.56 5.51 -13.42
N TRP A 136 -8.43 5.77 -12.45
CA TRP A 136 -8.74 4.80 -11.38
C TRP A 136 -10.18 4.25 -11.42
N ASN A 137 -11.07 4.80 -12.26
CA ASN A 137 -12.41 4.27 -12.48
C ASN A 137 -12.58 3.81 -13.94
N THR A 138 -13.11 2.61 -14.14
CA THR A 138 -13.43 2.03 -15.44
C THR A 138 -14.63 1.10 -15.30
N GLU A 139 -15.41 0.97 -16.37
CA GLU A 139 -16.58 0.09 -16.43
C GLU A 139 -16.53 -0.73 -17.73
N PHE A 140 -16.93 -1.99 -17.67
CA PHE A 140 -17.16 -2.81 -18.84
C PHE A 140 -18.36 -3.73 -18.58
N THR A 141 -19.02 -4.15 -19.65
CA THR A 141 -20.13 -5.11 -19.59
C THR A 141 -19.76 -6.31 -20.44
N PHE A 142 -20.05 -7.49 -19.91
CA PHE A 142 -19.91 -8.76 -20.60
C PHE A 142 -21.23 -9.53 -20.47
N THR A 143 -21.68 -10.15 -21.56
CA THR A 143 -22.90 -10.95 -21.59
C THR A 143 -22.53 -12.40 -21.86
N ASP A 144 -22.90 -13.28 -20.93
CA ASP A 144 -22.79 -14.72 -21.11
C ASP A 144 -23.57 -15.17 -22.36
N GLN A 145 -22.97 -16.07 -23.15
CA GLN A 145 -23.56 -16.62 -24.37
C GLN A 145 -23.77 -18.13 -24.28
N SER A 146 -23.73 -18.69 -23.07
CA SER A 146 -23.91 -20.11 -22.84
C SER A 146 -25.35 -20.53 -23.07
N ASP A 147 -25.55 -21.80 -23.45
CA ASP A 147 -26.88 -22.39 -23.56
C ASP A 147 -27.42 -22.94 -22.22
N GLY A 148 -26.67 -22.71 -21.13
CA GLY A 148 -27.05 -23.08 -19.76
C GLY A 148 -26.95 -24.57 -19.46
N LYS A 149 -26.27 -25.36 -20.31
CA LYS A 149 -26.12 -26.81 -20.10
C LYS A 149 -24.92 -27.20 -19.23
N GLN A 150 -24.03 -26.26 -18.92
CA GLN A 150 -22.85 -26.45 -18.08
C GLN A 150 -22.73 -25.27 -17.12
N ASP A 151 -22.03 -25.48 -16.00
CA ASP A 151 -21.72 -24.42 -15.06
C ASP A 151 -20.59 -23.54 -15.64
N ASP A 152 -20.88 -22.26 -15.82
CA ASP A 152 -19.89 -21.28 -16.28
C ASP A 152 -19.39 -20.43 -15.11
N TRP A 153 -18.14 -19.98 -15.22
CA TRP A 153 -17.59 -19.03 -14.26
C TRP A 153 -16.72 -17.98 -14.94
N TYR A 154 -16.77 -16.79 -14.37
CA TYR A 154 -16.06 -15.62 -14.85
C TYR A 154 -15.04 -15.15 -13.81
N TYR A 155 -13.93 -14.62 -14.30
CA TYR A 155 -12.87 -14.07 -13.46
C TYR A 155 -12.38 -12.77 -14.06
N VAL A 156 -12.46 -11.71 -13.27
CA VAL A 156 -12.08 -10.36 -13.69
C VAL A 156 -10.70 -10.04 -13.15
N ARG A 157 -9.83 -9.54 -14.02
CA ARG A 157 -8.53 -8.96 -13.67
C ARG A 157 -8.45 -7.53 -14.17
N VAL A 158 -7.90 -6.65 -13.34
CA VAL A 158 -7.66 -5.26 -13.67
C VAL A 158 -6.20 -4.95 -13.40
N ILE A 159 -5.58 -4.21 -14.32
CA ILE A 159 -4.25 -3.62 -14.16
C ILE A 159 -4.44 -2.10 -14.19
N GLN A 160 -4.08 -1.44 -13.10
CA GLN A 160 -4.13 0.01 -12.98
C GLN A 160 -2.97 0.63 -13.79
N SER A 161 -3.10 1.91 -14.16
CA SER A 161 -2.09 2.61 -14.97
C SER A 161 -0.70 2.69 -14.33
N ASN A 162 -0.57 2.45 -13.03
CA ASN A 162 0.69 2.34 -12.29
C ASN A 162 1.21 0.90 -12.13
N GLY A 163 0.54 -0.09 -12.73
CA GLY A 163 0.95 -1.50 -12.71
C GLY A 163 0.36 -2.32 -11.56
N GLU A 164 -0.34 -1.68 -10.61
CA GLU A 164 -1.03 -2.37 -9.53
C GLU A 164 -2.15 -3.26 -10.09
N MET A 165 -2.37 -4.43 -9.49
CA MET A 165 -3.31 -5.42 -9.97
C MET A 165 -4.38 -5.75 -8.95
N ALA A 166 -5.60 -5.98 -9.43
CA ALA A 166 -6.69 -6.51 -8.64
C ALA A 166 -7.43 -7.59 -9.43
N TRP A 167 -8.05 -8.51 -8.70
CA TRP A 167 -8.86 -9.56 -9.30
C TRP A 167 -10.05 -9.95 -8.43
N SER A 168 -11.09 -10.48 -9.08
CA SER A 168 -12.25 -11.05 -8.39
C SER A 168 -11.98 -12.49 -7.98
N SER A 169 -12.73 -13.00 -7.00
CA SER A 169 -12.96 -14.45 -6.93
C SER A 169 -13.73 -14.91 -8.19
N PRO A 170 -13.72 -16.22 -8.52
CA PRO A 170 -14.60 -16.74 -9.55
C PRO A 170 -16.06 -16.37 -9.27
N ILE A 171 -16.74 -15.88 -10.31
CA ILE A 171 -18.15 -15.54 -10.31
C ILE A 171 -18.86 -16.65 -11.08
N TRP A 172 -19.60 -17.50 -10.37
CA TRP A 172 -20.39 -18.57 -10.96
C TRP A 172 -21.72 -18.02 -11.47
N VAL A 173 -22.14 -18.42 -12.67
CA VAL A 173 -23.36 -17.96 -13.34
C VAL A 173 -24.21 -19.16 -13.76
#